data_AF-A0A2G4H4Y8-F1
#
_entry.id   AF-A0A2G4H4Y8-F1
#
_cell.length_a   1.000
_cell.length_b   1.000
_cell.length_c   1.000
_cell.angle_alpha   90.00
_cell.angle_beta   90.00
_cell.angle_gamma   90.00
#
_symmetry.space_group_name_H-M   'P 1'
#
loop_
_entity.id
_entity.type
_entity.pdbx_description
1 polymer ?
#
loop_
_entity_poly.entity_id
_entity_poly.type
_entity_poly.pdbx_seq_one_letter_code
_entity_poly.pdbx_strand_id
1 'polypeptide(L)'
;MDQDAATHSTTLPDRLSRRLGGFDERVNRVHDDLNLRLPRLWWPLTVPQTRQRLGMAEHVLYAVHATIGATVVVGLTPSRVRRRTGAITLVAGVVSWAIFSGAWDRRADAQAESSDRRAT
;
A
#
# COMPACT_ATOMS: atom_id res chain seq x y z
N MET A 1 -23.60 -37.51 -16.64
CA MET A 1 -23.72 -36.50 -15.56
C MET A 1 -22.35 -36.44 -14.92
N ASP A 2 -21.45 -35.63 -15.47
CA ASP A 2 -20.07 -35.50 -14.99
C ASP A 2 -19.97 -34.19 -14.21
N GLN A 3 -20.48 -34.21 -12.98
CA GLN A 3 -20.60 -33.04 -12.12
C GLN A 3 -19.53 -33.00 -11.01
N ASP A 4 -18.44 -33.74 -11.18
CA ASP A 4 -17.41 -33.91 -10.14
C ASP A 4 -16.01 -33.36 -10.51
N ALA A 5 -15.88 -32.61 -11.61
CA ALA A 5 -14.59 -32.05 -12.05
C ALA A 5 -14.34 -30.59 -11.63
N ALA A 6 -15.24 -29.96 -10.86
CA ALA A 6 -15.14 -28.53 -10.51
C ALA A 6 -15.00 -28.26 -9.00
N THR A 7 -14.55 -29.25 -8.23
CA THR A 7 -14.11 -29.01 -6.85
C THR A 7 -12.74 -28.34 -6.92
N HIS A 8 -12.75 -27.01 -7.09
CA HIS A 8 -11.58 -26.14 -7.09
C HIS A 8 -10.71 -26.40 -5.85
N SER A 9 -9.71 -27.28 -6.01
CA SER A 9 -8.54 -27.34 -5.14
C SER A 9 -7.78 -26.04 -5.34
N THR A 10 -8.24 -24.99 -4.65
CA THR A 10 -7.56 -23.70 -4.59
C THR A 10 -6.27 -23.93 -3.84
N THR A 11 -5.17 -23.95 -4.58
CA THR A 11 -3.85 -24.13 -4.01
C THR A 11 -3.58 -23.02 -2.98
N LEU A 12 -2.78 -23.31 -1.96
CA LEU A 12 -2.42 -22.32 -0.93
C LEU A 12 -1.86 -21.00 -1.53
N PRO A 13 -1.06 -21.03 -2.62
CA PRO A 13 -0.68 -19.83 -3.37
C PRO A 13 -1.86 -19.00 -3.90
N ASP A 14 -2.91 -19.61 -4.45
CA ASP A 14 -4.08 -18.89 -4.98
C ASP A 14 -4.86 -18.17 -3.88
N ARG A 15 -4.97 -18.81 -2.71
CA ARG A 15 -5.65 -18.24 -1.54
C ARG A 15 -4.87 -17.06 -0.95
N LEU A 16 -3.55 -17.18 -0.87
CA LEU A 16 -2.68 -16.10 -0.39
C LEU A 16 -2.70 -14.92 -1.38
N SER A 17 -2.60 -15.18 -2.68
CA SER A 17 -2.67 -14.16 -3.72
C SER A 17 -4.00 -13.41 -3.69
N ARG A 18 -5.12 -14.12 -3.51
CA ARG A 18 -6.45 -13.50 -3.37
C ARG A 18 -6.58 -12.63 -2.11
N ARG A 19 -6.03 -13.09 -0.97
CA ARG A 19 -6.03 -12.30 0.27
C ARG A 19 -5.17 -11.05 0.17
N LEU A 20 -3.99 -11.18 -0.46
CA LEU A 20 -3.09 -10.06 -0.73
C LEU A 20 -3.76 -9.03 -1.65
N GLY A 21 -4.40 -9.48 -2.73
CA GLY A 21 -5.14 -8.59 -3.64
C GLY A 21 -6.27 -7.81 -2.93
N GLY A 22 -7.05 -8.47 -2.06
CA GLY A 22 -8.11 -7.80 -1.29
C GLY A 22 -7.59 -6.83 -0.23
N PHE A 23 -6.40 -7.09 0.33
CA PHE A 23 -5.72 -6.16 1.23
C PHE A 23 -5.19 -4.93 0.45
N ASP A 24 -4.51 -5.16 -0.67
CA ASP A 24 -3.99 -4.12 -1.55
C ASP A 24 -5.11 -3.21 -2.06
N GLU A 25 -6.29 -3.74 -2.37
CA GLU A 25 -7.45 -2.94 -2.78
C GLU A 25 -7.92 -1.99 -1.67
N ARG A 26 -7.89 -2.41 -0.39
CA ARG A 26 -8.23 -1.54 0.74
C ARG A 26 -7.18 -0.46 0.93
N VAL A 27 -5.90 -0.81 0.83
CA VAL A 27 -4.78 0.12 0.95
C VAL A 27 -4.83 1.16 -0.17
N ASN A 28 -5.07 0.73 -1.41
CA ASN A 28 -5.20 1.62 -2.56
C ASN A 28 -6.43 2.55 -2.45
N ARG A 29 -7.56 2.09 -1.90
CA ARG A 29 -8.70 2.97 -1.62
C ARG A 29 -8.37 4.08 -0.63
N VAL A 30 -7.63 3.77 0.43
CA VAL A 30 -7.14 4.78 1.39
C VAL A 30 -6.20 5.77 0.70
N HIS A 31 -5.34 5.30 -0.20
CA HIS A 31 -4.50 6.18 -1.02
C HIS A 31 -5.32 7.13 -1.89
N ASP A 32 -6.31 6.61 -2.60
CA ASP A 32 -7.13 7.42 -3.49
C ASP A 32 -7.91 8.49 -2.69
N ASP A 33 -8.47 8.12 -1.53
CA ASP A 33 -9.11 9.06 -0.61
C ASP A 33 -8.15 10.13 -0.08
N LEU A 34 -6.93 9.76 0.30
CA LEU A 34 -5.91 10.69 0.77
C LEU A 34 -5.48 11.65 -0.34
N ASN A 35 -5.28 11.17 -1.56
CA ASN A 35 -4.88 11.97 -2.71
C ASN A 35 -5.96 12.98 -3.12
N LEU A 36 -7.24 12.59 -3.01
CA LEU A 36 -8.37 13.48 -3.28
C LEU A 36 -8.55 14.54 -2.20
N ARG A 37 -8.45 14.15 -0.92
CA ARG A 37 -8.73 15.05 0.21
C ARG A 37 -7.54 15.94 0.57
N LEU A 38 -6.32 15.46 0.33
CA LEU A 38 -5.08 16.11 0.78
C LEU A 38 -4.02 16.10 -0.34
N PRO A 39 -4.28 16.71 -1.51
CA PRO A 39 -3.33 16.73 -2.62
C PRO A 39 -2.00 17.43 -2.27
N ARG A 40 -2.03 18.32 -1.26
CA ARG A 40 -0.84 19.03 -0.75
C ARG A 40 0.20 18.10 -0.11
N LEU A 41 -0.17 16.87 0.27
CA LEU A 41 0.79 15.86 0.75
C LEU A 41 1.86 15.53 -0.30
N TRP A 42 1.59 15.84 -1.57
CA TRP A 42 2.53 15.55 -2.64
C TRP A 42 3.56 16.65 -2.87
N TRP A 43 3.36 17.85 -2.33
CA TRP A 43 4.29 18.95 -2.57
C TRP A 43 5.72 18.61 -2.09
N PRO A 44 6.78 18.89 -2.89
CA PRO A 44 6.80 19.64 -4.15
C PRO A 44 6.51 18.82 -5.42
N LEU A 45 6.23 17.53 -5.28
CA LEU A 45 5.84 16.66 -6.37
C LEU A 45 4.36 16.85 -6.75
N THR A 46 3.99 16.31 -7.90
CA THR A 46 2.59 16.14 -8.30
C THR A 46 2.09 14.79 -7.82
N VAL A 47 0.77 14.66 -7.62
CA VAL A 47 0.13 13.38 -7.35
C VAL A 47 0.48 12.40 -8.49
N PRO A 48 1.06 11.22 -8.20
CA PRO A 48 1.43 10.27 -9.22
C PRO A 48 0.20 9.71 -9.91
N GLN A 49 0.32 9.39 -11.20
CA GLN A 49 -0.75 8.71 -11.91
C GLN A 49 -0.96 7.33 -11.30
N THR A 50 -2.21 6.97 -11.03
CA THR A 50 -2.57 5.70 -10.38
C THR A 50 -2.11 4.45 -11.13
N ARG A 51 -1.84 4.60 -12.44
CA ARG A 51 -1.38 3.54 -13.35
C ARG A 51 0.13 3.44 -13.49
N GLN A 52 0.87 4.35 -12.86
CA GLN A 52 2.33 4.38 -12.95
C GLN A 52 2.94 3.90 -11.63
N ARG A 53 4.05 3.17 -11.74
CA ARG A 53 4.90 2.88 -10.59
C ARG A 53 5.38 4.19 -9.98
N LEU A 54 5.56 4.18 -8.67
CA LEU A 54 6.15 5.32 -7.99
C LEU A 54 7.64 5.43 -8.36
N GLY A 55 8.10 6.64 -8.62
CA GLY A 55 9.52 6.93 -8.73
C GLY A 55 10.19 7.02 -7.36
N MET A 56 11.51 7.21 -7.38
CA MET A 56 12.31 7.32 -6.16
C MET A 56 11.90 8.54 -5.32
N ALA A 57 11.54 9.65 -5.96
CA ALA A 57 11.13 10.87 -5.26
C ALA A 57 9.81 10.65 -4.50
N GLU A 58 8.85 9.98 -5.13
CA GLU A 58 7.56 9.61 -4.54
C GLU A 58 7.74 8.64 -3.37
N HIS A 59 8.64 7.66 -3.51
CA HIS A 59 9.00 6.74 -2.44
C HIS A 59 9.58 7.46 -1.22
N VAL A 60 10.52 8.39 -1.45
CA VAL A 60 11.13 9.21 -0.39
C VAL A 60 10.06 10.08 0.28
N LEU A 61 9.18 10.69 -0.50
CA LEU A 61 8.11 11.53 0.04
C LEU A 61 7.17 10.72 0.94
N TYR A 62 6.79 9.50 0.54
CA TYR A 62 6.01 8.61 1.41
C TYR A 62 6.75 8.23 2.68
N ALA A 63 8.05 7.95 2.61
CA ALA A 63 8.86 7.62 3.78
C ALA A 63 8.90 8.79 4.77
N VAL A 64 9.00 10.03 4.28
CA VAL A 64 8.93 11.25 5.09
C VAL A 64 7.57 11.36 5.77
N HIS A 65 6.46 11.23 5.03
CA HIS A 65 5.11 11.29 5.61
C HIS A 65 4.86 10.20 6.65
N ALA A 66 5.31 8.98 6.38
CA ALA A 66 5.22 7.87 7.33
C ALA A 66 6.01 8.17 8.61
N THR A 67 7.18 8.80 8.49
CA THR A 67 8.02 9.20 9.63
C THR A 67 7.38 10.33 10.43
N ILE A 68 6.76 11.31 9.78
CA ILE A 68 6.03 12.40 10.46
C ILE A 68 4.82 11.82 11.20
N GLY A 69 4.01 11.00 10.54
CA GLY A 69 2.84 10.35 11.15
C GLY A 69 3.23 9.49 12.34
N ALA A 70 4.28 8.68 12.20
CA ALA A 70 4.91 7.94 13.29
C ALA A 70 5.29 8.86 14.47
N THR A 71 6.01 9.95 14.19
CA THR A 71 6.44 10.90 15.22
C THR A 71 5.26 11.53 15.97
N VAL A 72 4.19 11.91 15.25
CA VAL A 72 2.97 12.45 15.86
C VAL A 72 2.32 11.41 16.77
N VAL A 73 2.23 10.15 16.36
CA VAL A 73 1.68 9.06 17.19
C VAL A 73 2.51 8.87 18.47
N VAL A 74 3.84 8.95 18.41
CA VAL A 74 4.70 8.92 19.62
C VAL A 74 4.39 10.11 20.53
N GLY A 75 4.24 11.31 19.97
CA GLY A 75 3.93 12.52 20.72
C GLY A 75 2.59 12.43 21.46
N LEU A 76 1.60 11.77 20.85
CA LEU A 76 0.27 11.53 21.45
C LEU A 76 0.26 10.34 22.40
N THR A 77 1.32 9.51 22.43
CA THR A 77 1.39 8.34 23.30
C THR A 77 1.74 8.76 24.73
N PRO A 78 0.98 8.30 25.76
CA PRO A 78 1.25 8.65 27.15
C PRO A 78 2.69 8.30 27.60
N SER A 79 3.28 9.17 28.41
CA SER A 79 4.67 9.08 28.88
C SER A 79 5.04 7.75 29.55
N ARG A 80 4.06 7.07 30.16
CA ARG A 80 4.21 5.75 30.79
C ARG A 80 4.54 4.61 29.82
N VAL A 81 4.18 4.75 28.54
CA VAL A 81 4.40 3.73 27.50
C VAL A 81 5.61 4.10 26.60
N ARG A 82 5.96 5.39 26.57
CA ARG A 82 6.89 6.04 25.63
C ARG A 82 8.30 5.43 25.58
N ARG A 83 8.80 4.82 26.67
CA ARG A 83 10.13 4.17 26.71
C ARG A 83 10.25 2.93 25.81
N ARG A 84 9.14 2.25 25.48
CA ARG A 84 9.12 1.12 24.53
C ARG A 84 8.59 1.51 23.15
N THR A 85 8.01 2.70 23.03
CA THR A 85 7.28 3.14 21.83
C THR A 85 8.20 3.55 20.69
N GLY A 86 9.38 4.12 20.97
CA GLY A 86 10.27 4.66 19.92
C GLY A 86 10.61 3.67 18.80
N ALA A 87 11.03 2.45 19.16
CA ALA A 87 11.34 1.40 18.19
C ALA A 87 10.08 0.89 17.47
N ILE A 88 8.97 0.72 18.20
CA ILE A 88 7.69 0.27 17.64
C ILE A 88 7.20 1.26 16.59
N THR A 89 7.38 2.56 16.82
CA THR A 89 6.92 3.59 15.92
C THR A 89 7.80 3.73 14.68
N LEU A 90 9.12 3.58 14.81
CA LEU A 90 10.00 3.48 13.65
C LEU A 90 9.60 2.29 12.77
N VAL A 91 9.39 1.11 13.39
CA VAL A 91 8.93 -0.09 12.68
C VAL A 91 7.56 0.14 12.04
N ALA A 92 6.61 0.76 12.75
CA ALA A 92 5.29 1.06 12.19
C ALA A 92 5.37 2.03 11.01
N GLY A 93 6.26 3.02 11.04
CA GLY A 93 6.52 3.93 9.93
C GLY A 93 7.06 3.20 8.70
N VAL A 94 8.11 2.37 8.87
CA VAL A 94 8.68 1.57 7.76
C VAL A 94 7.66 0.58 7.19
N VAL A 95 6.91 -0.10 8.06
CA VAL A 95 5.86 -1.05 7.64
C VAL A 95 4.75 -0.33 6.89
N SER A 96 4.30 0.83 7.38
CA SER A 96 3.29 1.63 6.69
C SER A 96 3.79 2.07 5.32
N TRP A 97 5.01 2.61 5.23
CA TRP A 97 5.65 2.97 3.96
C TRP A 97 5.68 1.80 2.98
N ALA A 98 6.23 0.65 3.39
CA ALA A 98 6.36 -0.52 2.53
C ALA A 98 5.01 -1.11 2.08
N ILE A 99 4.00 -1.06 2.94
CA ILE A 99 2.64 -1.48 2.59
C ILE A 99 2.06 -0.55 1.53
N PHE A 100 2.16 0.77 1.75
CA PHE A 100 1.54 1.77 0.91
C PHE A 100 2.22 1.89 -0.46
N SER A 101 3.56 1.96 -0.52
CA SER A 101 4.29 1.98 -1.80
C SER A 101 4.14 0.65 -2.54
N GLY A 102 4.25 -0.48 -1.84
CA GLY A 102 4.12 -1.80 -2.44
C GLY A 102 2.74 -2.08 -3.03
N ALA A 103 1.66 -1.68 -2.35
CA ALA A 103 0.29 -1.83 -2.87
C ALA A 103 0.05 -0.96 -4.11
N TRP A 104 0.68 0.21 -4.18
CA TRP A 104 0.61 1.08 -5.35
C TRP A 104 1.33 0.47 -6.55
N ASP A 105 2.56 0.01 -6.38
CA ASP A 105 3.37 -0.55 -7.48
C ASP A 105 2.74 -1.84 -8.02
N ARG A 106 2.21 -2.71 -7.15
CA ARG A 106 1.47 -3.90 -7.56
C ARG A 106 0.19 -3.56 -8.35
N ARG A 107 -0.51 -2.48 -7.98
CA ARG A 107 -1.65 -1.99 -8.75
C ARG A 107 -1.23 -1.52 -10.15
N ALA A 108 -0.11 -0.78 -10.25
CA ALA A 108 0.42 -0.33 -11.53
C ALA A 108 0.83 -1.52 -12.42
N ASP A 109 1.46 -2.55 -11.84
CA ASP A 109 1.85 -3.77 -12.55
C ASP A 109 0.66 -4.56 -13.09
N ALA A 110 -0.35 -4.78 -12.26
CA ALA A 110 -1.57 -5.47 -12.67
C ALA A 110 -2.29 -4.74 -13.82
N GLN A 111 -2.22 -3.41 -13.85
CA GLN A 111 -2.82 -2.60 -14.90
C GLN A 111 -2.01 -2.64 -16.19
N ALA A 112 -0.68 -2.63 -16.11
CA ALA A 112 0.20 -2.83 -17.26
C ALA A 112 -0.07 -4.18 -17.93
N GLU A 113 -0.12 -5.26 -17.15
CA GLU A 113 -0.41 -6.61 -17.65
C GLU A 113 -1.80 -6.71 -18.31
N SER A 114 -2.81 -6.06 -17.73
CA SER A 114 -4.16 -6.05 -18.31
C SER A 114 -4.27 -5.27 -19.62
N SER A 115 -3.38 -4.28 -19.83
CA SER A 115 -3.35 -3.47 -21.04
C SER A 115 -2.72 -4.24 -22.20
N ASP A 116 -1.63 -4.97 -21.93
CA ASP A 116 -0.97 -5.81 -22.92
C ASP A 116 -1.89 -6.93 -23.44
N ARG A 117 -2.62 -7.60 -22.54
CA ARG A 117 -3.59 -8.67 -22.91
C ARG A 117 -4.76 -8.17 -23.75
N ARG A 118 -5.12 -6.89 -23.69
CA ARG A 118 -6.17 -6.30 -24.54
C ARG A 118 -5.67 -5.86 -25.91
N ALA A 119 -4.35 -5.69 -26.05
CA ALA A 119 -3.71 -5.27 -27.29
C ALA A 119 -3.33 -6.46 -28.21
N THR A 120 -3.25 -7.67 -27.64
CA THR A 120 -3.08 -8.95 -28.35
C THR A 120 -4.41 -9.58 -28.72
#